data_AF-A0A6A5ZWD0-F1
#
_entry.id   AF-A0A6A5ZWD0-F1
#
_cell.length_a   1.000
_cell.length_b   1.000
_cell.length_c   1.000
_cell.angle_alpha   90.00
_cell.angle_beta   90.00
_cell.angle_gamma   90.00
#
_symmetry.space_group_name_H-M   'P 1'
#
loop_
_entity.id
_entity.type
_entity.pdbx_description
1 polymer ?
#
loop_
_entity_poly.entity_id
_entity_poly.type
_entity_poly.pdbx_seq_one_letter_code
_entity_poly.pdbx_strand_id
1 'polypeptide(L)'
;MTPSVPFNPPAANLPGKPSVPEWVPPPVTQQKENFAELTSIDLSLLDSDDPAVVDRLVQQVKRAIREDGFLFLENYGVSLEQLHRQFALAQYMYSNISEEDKERLLFDPETGKWSGYKHPYGFKKQRGVPDGIEQFNWYNREWQNLDRIPKCLHPFMDEIEAFCNYLTNSVNRRLLTLFSRVLELPDDYLWNNVQSYGSPTGEGYFRHALFRPVQKQTEEASKGLRMHGHTDFGLTTLLFSVPISCLQIWGQDEQWYYVPYKPGALVINIGDTLEIVSGGHFKATRHRVFKPPVDQLQSERLSLVLFNSSVGDLRMAPAKESPLIQREGCVEDQGVYSEFKRRTSEGKLVPTNAQWREIQIATATDPTDTVHNRVGVHQVIINGKLMHQREYMGVKVVLPV
;
A
#
# COMPACT_ATOMS: atom_id res chain seq x y z
N MET A 1 20.13 -11.61 14.74
CA MET A 1 18.66 -11.67 14.94
C MET A 1 18.26 -13.12 15.11
N THR A 2 17.25 -13.41 15.91
CA THR A 2 16.69 -14.77 15.98
C THR A 2 16.05 -15.12 14.63
N PRO A 3 16.23 -16.34 14.08
CA PRO A 3 15.58 -16.75 12.84
C PRO A 3 14.06 -16.52 12.90
N SER A 4 13.45 -16.15 11.78
CA SER A 4 12.00 -15.94 11.77
C SER A 4 11.25 -17.25 12.00
N VAL A 5 10.36 -17.23 12.97
CA VAL A 5 9.41 -18.32 13.16
C VAL A 5 8.32 -18.18 12.11
N PRO A 6 7.98 -19.23 11.34
CA PRO A 6 6.87 -19.19 10.39
C PRO A 6 5.55 -18.80 11.06
N PHE A 7 4.62 -18.24 10.29
CA PHE A 7 3.29 -17.90 10.77
C PHE A 7 2.55 -19.15 11.21
N ASN A 8 2.11 -19.15 12.46
CA ASN A 8 1.29 -20.20 13.04
C ASN A 8 -0.12 -19.63 13.34
N PRO A 9 -1.11 -19.83 12.44
CA PRO A 9 -2.44 -19.25 12.62
C PRO A 9 -3.21 -19.94 13.75
N PRO A 10 -4.18 -19.24 14.36
CA PRO A 10 -5.23 -19.89 15.15
C PRO A 10 -5.97 -20.96 14.34
N ALA A 11 -6.54 -21.95 15.03
CA ALA A 11 -7.30 -23.02 14.37
C ALA A 11 -8.55 -22.46 13.66
N ALA A 12 -8.70 -22.78 12.38
CA ALA A 12 -9.83 -22.32 11.55
C ALA A 12 -11.17 -22.98 11.91
N ASN A 13 -11.15 -24.08 12.67
CA ASN A 13 -12.30 -24.94 12.97
C ASN A 13 -12.69 -24.96 14.47
N LEU A 14 -12.40 -23.87 15.20
CA LEU A 14 -12.83 -23.74 16.59
C LEU A 14 -14.38 -23.78 16.70
N PRO A 15 -14.94 -24.36 17.79
CA PRO A 15 -16.39 -24.39 17.99
C PRO A 15 -17.02 -22.99 17.90
N GLY A 16 -18.11 -22.87 17.14
CA GLY A 16 -18.85 -21.62 16.96
C GLY A 16 -18.44 -20.79 15.73
N LYS A 17 -17.35 -21.15 15.03
CA LYS A 17 -17.01 -20.50 13.75
C LYS A 17 -17.90 -21.01 12.61
N PRO A 18 -18.55 -20.12 11.82
CA PRO A 18 -19.24 -20.50 10.61
C PRO A 18 -18.31 -21.16 9.58
N SER A 19 -18.88 -21.98 8.70
CA SER A 19 -18.15 -22.47 7.53
C SER A 19 -17.87 -21.31 6.55
N VAL A 20 -16.65 -21.27 6.03
CA VAL A 20 -16.18 -20.25 5.09
C VAL A 20 -15.81 -20.96 3.79
N PRO A 21 -16.45 -20.63 2.67
CA PRO A 21 -16.07 -21.19 1.36
C PRO A 21 -14.61 -20.91 1.04
N GLU A 22 -13.94 -21.86 0.39
CA GLU A 22 -12.58 -21.66 -0.09
C GLU A 22 -12.54 -20.54 -1.14
N TRP A 23 -11.51 -19.69 -1.05
CA TRP A 23 -11.25 -18.72 -2.09
C TRP A 23 -10.50 -19.40 -3.23
N VAL A 24 -11.12 -19.42 -4.41
CA VAL A 24 -10.51 -19.89 -5.65
C VAL A 24 -9.92 -18.67 -6.37
N PRO A 25 -8.58 -18.59 -6.53
CA PRO A 25 -7.98 -17.49 -7.27
C PRO A 25 -8.49 -17.46 -8.71
N PRO A 26 -8.80 -16.29 -9.27
CA PRO A 26 -9.17 -16.18 -10.67
C PRO A 26 -7.99 -16.56 -11.60
N PRO A 27 -8.25 -16.93 -12.87
CA PRO A 27 -7.20 -17.32 -13.79
C PRO A 27 -6.24 -16.16 -14.07
N VAL A 28 -4.95 -16.51 -14.25
CA VAL A 28 -3.92 -15.58 -14.72
C VAL A 28 -4.23 -15.19 -16.17
N THR A 29 -4.07 -13.91 -16.49
CA THR A 29 -4.24 -13.41 -17.86
C THR A 29 -3.31 -14.15 -18.82
N GLN A 30 -3.82 -14.44 -20.01
CA GLN A 30 -3.07 -14.98 -21.13
C GLN A 30 -2.64 -13.86 -22.11
N GLN A 31 -3.05 -12.61 -21.85
CA GLN A 31 -2.66 -11.46 -22.66
C GLN A 31 -1.19 -11.12 -22.44
N LYS A 32 -0.54 -10.66 -23.52
CA LYS A 32 0.82 -10.12 -23.46
C LYS A 32 0.74 -8.62 -23.21
N GLU A 33 0.84 -8.24 -21.95
CA GLU A 33 0.90 -6.84 -21.52
C GLU A 33 2.34 -6.40 -21.30
N ASN A 34 2.55 -5.08 -21.16
CA ASN A 34 3.82 -4.50 -20.76
C ASN A 34 4.03 -4.66 -19.24
N PHE A 35 4.45 -5.85 -18.82
CA PHE A 35 4.76 -6.12 -17.41
C PHE A 35 6.09 -5.50 -17.00
N ALA A 36 6.15 -5.01 -15.76
CA ALA A 36 7.37 -4.54 -15.13
C ALA A 36 8.29 -5.71 -14.75
N GLU A 37 9.60 -5.51 -14.88
CA GLU A 37 10.62 -6.46 -14.42
C GLU A 37 11.03 -6.13 -12.97
N LEU A 38 10.26 -6.64 -12.01
CA LEU A 38 10.53 -6.37 -10.60
C LEU A 38 11.49 -7.39 -9.99
N THR A 39 12.43 -6.88 -9.18
CA THR A 39 13.33 -7.72 -8.39
C THR A 39 12.55 -8.53 -7.36
N SER A 40 12.87 -9.82 -7.24
CA SER A 40 12.37 -10.67 -6.16
C SER A 40 13.45 -10.86 -5.10
N ILE A 41 13.09 -10.71 -3.83
CA ILE A 41 13.96 -10.95 -2.69
C ILE A 41 13.38 -12.04 -1.81
N ASP A 42 14.26 -12.90 -1.31
CA ASP A 42 13.94 -13.94 -0.32
C ASP A 42 14.24 -13.37 1.08
N LEU A 43 13.20 -13.18 1.89
CA LEU A 43 13.38 -12.60 3.22
C LEU A 43 14.13 -13.54 4.17
N SER A 44 14.04 -14.85 3.98
CA SER A 44 14.68 -15.84 4.84
C SER A 44 16.21 -15.77 4.79
N LEU A 45 16.78 -15.22 3.71
CA LEU A 45 18.22 -15.00 3.58
C LEU A 45 18.78 -14.00 4.61
N LEU A 46 17.93 -13.17 5.24
CA LEU A 46 18.35 -12.30 6.35
C LEU A 46 18.76 -13.10 7.59
N ASP A 47 18.27 -14.34 7.73
CA ASP A 47 18.56 -15.22 8.87
C ASP A 47 19.81 -16.09 8.65
N SER A 48 20.53 -15.89 7.52
CA SER A 48 21.75 -16.62 7.21
C SER A 48 22.88 -16.32 8.20
N ASP A 49 23.56 -17.37 8.69
CA ASP A 49 24.77 -17.24 9.50
C ASP A 49 25.99 -16.73 8.70
N ASP A 50 25.98 -16.86 7.37
CA ASP A 50 27.00 -16.29 6.48
C ASP A 50 26.72 -14.79 6.22
N PRO A 51 27.57 -13.86 6.70
CA PRO A 51 27.40 -12.43 6.46
C PRO A 51 27.40 -12.06 4.98
N ALA A 52 28.12 -12.79 4.12
CA ALA A 52 28.18 -12.50 2.70
C ALA A 52 26.84 -12.75 1.99
N VAL A 53 26.03 -13.70 2.48
CA VAL A 53 24.66 -13.91 1.99
C VAL A 53 23.80 -12.70 2.32
N VAL A 54 23.88 -12.23 3.58
CA VAL A 54 23.08 -11.10 4.05
C VAL A 54 23.50 -9.80 3.34
N ASP A 55 24.79 -9.59 3.13
CA ASP A 55 25.30 -8.43 2.40
C ASP A 55 24.81 -8.41 0.95
N ARG A 56 24.81 -9.56 0.26
CA ARG A 56 24.24 -9.67 -1.10
C ARG A 56 22.76 -9.32 -1.12
N LEU A 57 21.99 -9.79 -0.13
CA LEU A 57 20.58 -9.42 0.02
C LEU A 57 20.43 -7.90 0.22
N VAL A 58 21.21 -7.28 1.10
CA VAL A 58 21.19 -5.82 1.32
C VAL A 58 21.51 -5.06 0.04
N GLN A 59 22.51 -5.48 -0.75
CA GLN A 59 22.84 -4.84 -2.02
C GLN A 59 21.74 -5.01 -3.08
N GLN A 60 21.12 -6.19 -3.15
CA GLN A 60 19.99 -6.44 -4.04
C GLN A 60 18.79 -5.54 -3.68
N VAL A 61 18.49 -5.42 -2.38
CA VAL A 61 17.44 -4.53 -1.87
C VAL A 61 17.77 -3.07 -2.17
N LYS A 62 19.00 -2.62 -1.89
CA LYS A 62 19.47 -1.25 -2.18
C LYS A 62 19.22 -0.87 -3.64
N ARG A 63 19.51 -1.78 -4.56
CA ARG A 63 19.27 -1.58 -6.00
C ARG A 63 17.78 -1.49 -6.31
N ALA A 64 17.00 -2.49 -5.89
CA ALA A 64 15.57 -2.58 -6.21
C ALA A 64 14.76 -1.37 -5.71
N ILE A 65 14.97 -0.95 -4.46
CA ILE A 65 14.22 0.18 -3.88
C ILE A 65 14.65 1.54 -4.44
N ARG A 66 15.86 1.63 -5.02
CA ARG A 66 16.35 2.85 -5.68
C ARG A 66 15.85 2.95 -7.13
N GLU A 67 15.92 1.84 -7.87
CA GLU A 67 15.55 1.80 -9.29
C GLU A 67 14.02 1.82 -9.47
N ASP A 68 13.33 0.91 -8.79
CA ASP A 68 11.91 0.61 -9.01
C ASP A 68 11.01 1.07 -7.87
N GLY A 69 11.51 1.16 -6.63
CA GLY A 69 10.68 1.45 -5.44
C GLY A 69 9.63 0.37 -5.14
N PHE A 70 9.67 -0.74 -5.90
CA PHE A 70 8.80 -1.91 -5.83
C PHE A 70 9.66 -3.17 -5.87
N LEU A 71 9.25 -4.22 -5.16
CA LEU A 71 9.88 -5.54 -5.22
C LEU A 71 8.87 -6.63 -4.88
N PHE A 72 9.18 -7.86 -5.28
CA PHE A 72 8.51 -9.04 -4.74
C PHE A 72 9.28 -9.55 -3.51
N LEU A 73 8.54 -9.87 -2.47
CA LEU A 73 9.05 -10.48 -1.25
C LEU A 73 8.52 -11.90 -1.13
N GLU A 74 9.42 -12.86 -1.01
CA GLU A 74 9.16 -14.29 -0.90
C GLU A 74 9.69 -14.84 0.43
N ASN A 75 9.25 -16.06 0.77
CA ASN A 75 9.76 -16.81 1.93
C ASN A 75 9.72 -16.01 3.25
N TYR A 76 8.65 -15.22 3.44
CA TYR A 76 8.39 -14.40 4.63
C TYR A 76 7.62 -15.15 5.73
N GLY A 77 7.49 -16.48 5.59
CA GLY A 77 6.92 -17.38 6.60
C GLY A 77 5.40 -17.53 6.59
N VAL A 78 4.70 -17.04 5.57
CA VAL A 78 3.28 -17.37 5.33
C VAL A 78 3.19 -18.30 4.12
N SER A 79 2.50 -19.43 4.27
CA SER A 79 2.23 -20.34 3.15
C SER A 79 1.10 -19.84 2.24
N LEU A 80 1.06 -20.34 1.00
CA LEU A 80 0.00 -19.99 0.06
C LEU A 80 -1.40 -20.37 0.59
N GLU A 81 -1.53 -21.49 1.30
CA GLU A 81 -2.79 -21.92 1.92
C GLU A 81 -3.25 -20.94 3.01
N GLN A 82 -2.34 -20.54 3.91
CA GLN A 82 -2.63 -19.54 4.94
C GLN A 82 -3.03 -18.18 4.33
N LEU A 83 -2.41 -17.80 3.21
CA LEU A 83 -2.80 -16.61 2.46
C LEU A 83 -4.20 -16.77 1.85
N HIS A 84 -4.48 -17.88 1.16
CA HIS A 84 -5.81 -18.15 0.60
C HIS A 84 -6.90 -18.17 1.65
N ARG A 85 -6.59 -18.63 2.88
CA ARG A 85 -7.51 -18.53 4.02
C ARG A 85 -7.90 -17.08 4.33
N GLN A 86 -6.96 -16.14 4.29
CA GLN A 86 -7.26 -14.72 4.52
C GLN A 86 -8.11 -14.13 3.37
N PHE A 87 -7.85 -14.53 2.11
CA PHE A 87 -8.72 -14.17 1.00
C PHE A 87 -10.13 -14.76 1.13
N ALA A 88 -10.27 -15.98 1.64
CA ALA A 88 -11.56 -16.61 1.91
C ALA A 88 -12.37 -15.85 2.98
N LEU A 89 -11.71 -15.39 4.05
CA LEU A 89 -12.36 -14.53 5.06
C LEU A 89 -12.80 -13.19 4.47
N ALA A 90 -11.99 -12.59 3.60
CA ALA A 90 -12.34 -11.36 2.91
C ALA A 90 -13.53 -11.54 1.95
N GLN A 91 -13.54 -12.61 1.16
CA GLN A 91 -14.65 -12.99 0.29
C GLN A 91 -15.92 -13.24 1.11
N TYR A 92 -15.81 -13.99 2.21
CA TYR A 92 -16.91 -14.25 3.13
C TYR A 92 -17.52 -12.96 3.66
N MET A 93 -16.70 -11.98 4.06
CA MET A 93 -17.19 -10.69 4.50
C MET A 93 -18.05 -10.02 3.42
N TYR A 94 -17.53 -9.86 2.20
CA TYR A 94 -18.28 -9.19 1.13
C TYR A 94 -19.56 -9.93 0.74
N SER A 95 -19.60 -11.27 0.88
CA SER A 95 -20.80 -12.07 0.62
C SER A 95 -21.84 -12.00 1.74
N ASN A 96 -21.44 -11.67 2.98
CA ASN A 96 -22.31 -11.78 4.16
C ASN A 96 -22.50 -10.48 4.96
N ILE A 97 -21.81 -9.39 4.59
CA ILE A 97 -21.99 -8.09 5.25
C ILE A 97 -23.41 -7.55 4.99
N SER A 98 -24.12 -7.21 6.06
CA SER A 98 -25.49 -6.71 6.00
C SER A 98 -25.55 -5.25 5.57
N GLU A 99 -26.70 -4.79 5.06
CA GLU A 99 -26.90 -3.36 4.79
C GLU A 99 -26.84 -2.51 6.07
N GLU A 100 -27.30 -3.05 7.21
CA GLU A 100 -27.15 -2.41 8.54
C GLU A 100 -25.66 -2.16 8.86
N ASP A 101 -24.81 -3.16 8.63
CA ASP A 101 -23.37 -3.01 8.87
C ASP A 101 -22.73 -2.05 7.87
N LYS A 102 -23.11 -2.08 6.59
CA LYS A 102 -22.62 -1.12 5.59
C LYS A 102 -22.95 0.32 5.94
N GLU A 103 -24.15 0.58 6.47
CA GLU A 103 -24.56 1.91 6.91
C GLU A 103 -23.83 2.33 8.20
N ARG A 104 -23.84 1.47 9.22
CA ARG A 104 -23.19 1.72 10.52
C ARG A 104 -21.68 1.95 10.39
N LEU A 105 -21.04 1.24 9.47
CA LEU A 105 -19.59 1.26 9.28
C LEU A 105 -19.15 2.18 8.15
N LEU A 106 -20.06 2.95 7.55
CA LEU A 106 -19.74 3.80 6.40
C LEU A 106 -18.55 4.72 6.71
N PHE A 107 -17.54 4.67 5.84
CA PHE A 107 -16.33 5.47 5.93
C PHE A 107 -16.62 6.98 5.88
N ASP A 108 -15.68 7.76 6.42
CA ASP A 108 -15.75 9.22 6.38
C ASP A 108 -14.36 9.80 6.03
N PRO A 109 -14.03 9.92 4.74
CA PRO A 109 -12.69 10.35 4.32
C PRO A 109 -12.40 11.82 4.65
N GLU A 110 -13.39 12.66 4.93
CA GLU A 110 -13.17 14.04 5.38
C GLU A 110 -12.45 14.10 6.74
N THR A 111 -12.53 13.02 7.53
CA THR A 111 -11.75 12.85 8.77
C THR A 111 -10.27 12.54 8.52
N GLY A 112 -9.84 12.46 7.26
CA GLY A 112 -8.47 12.12 6.88
C GLY A 112 -8.14 10.63 7.03
N LYS A 113 -9.15 9.76 7.15
CA LYS A 113 -8.97 8.30 7.30
C LYS A 113 -9.90 7.53 6.38
N TRP A 114 -9.41 6.41 5.84
CA TRP A 114 -10.21 5.46 5.05
C TRP A 114 -11.00 4.46 5.89
N SER A 115 -11.06 4.67 7.20
CA SER A 115 -11.52 3.68 8.18
C SER A 115 -12.99 3.28 8.00
N GLY A 116 -13.27 1.99 8.13
CA GLY A 116 -14.60 1.42 7.95
C GLY A 116 -14.88 0.95 6.51
N TYR A 117 -16.16 0.90 6.15
CA TYR A 117 -16.68 0.42 4.86
C TYR A 117 -16.79 1.55 3.83
N LYS A 118 -16.10 1.43 2.70
CA LYS A 118 -16.28 2.26 1.51
C LYS A 118 -17.26 1.58 0.55
N HIS A 119 -18.28 2.32 0.13
CA HIS A 119 -19.25 1.88 -0.88
C HIS A 119 -18.71 2.01 -2.34
N PRO A 120 -19.32 1.33 -3.33
CA PRO A 120 -18.83 1.30 -4.73
C PRO A 120 -19.23 2.53 -5.59
N TYR A 121 -19.29 3.71 -4.97
CA TYR A 121 -19.73 4.97 -5.60
C TYR A 121 -18.71 6.10 -5.40
N GLY A 122 -17.42 5.78 -5.50
CA GLY A 122 -16.33 6.73 -5.39
C GLY A 122 -15.70 6.85 -4.01
N PHE A 123 -14.74 7.76 -3.87
CA PHE A 123 -13.90 7.98 -2.69
C PHE A 123 -14.43 9.10 -1.76
N LYS A 124 -15.74 9.40 -1.81
CA LYS A 124 -16.44 10.30 -0.90
C LYS A 124 -17.53 9.57 -0.13
N LYS A 125 -17.92 10.14 1.02
CA LYS A 125 -19.00 9.61 1.85
C LYS A 125 -20.36 9.65 1.14
N GLN A 126 -20.59 10.71 0.35
CA GLN A 126 -21.75 10.80 -0.52
C GLN A 126 -21.51 9.97 -1.78
N ARG A 127 -22.56 9.28 -2.24
CA ARG A 127 -22.50 8.44 -3.43
C ARG A 127 -22.33 9.30 -4.69
N GLY A 128 -21.24 9.08 -5.41
CA GLY A 128 -20.98 9.63 -6.74
C GLY A 128 -21.26 8.62 -7.85
N VAL A 129 -20.47 8.70 -8.92
CA VAL A 129 -20.52 7.75 -10.04
C VAL A 129 -20.07 6.36 -9.55
N PRO A 130 -20.72 5.26 -9.96
CA PRO A 130 -20.29 3.91 -9.58
C PRO A 130 -18.85 3.65 -10.04
N ASP A 131 -17.95 3.37 -9.09
CA ASP A 131 -16.55 3.00 -9.35
C ASP A 131 -16.33 1.47 -9.25
N GLY A 132 -17.31 0.75 -8.71
CA GLY A 132 -17.26 -0.69 -8.51
C GLY A 132 -16.21 -1.14 -7.49
N ILE A 133 -15.79 -0.27 -6.56
CA ILE A 133 -14.76 -0.57 -5.57
C ILE A 133 -15.37 -0.51 -4.17
N GLU A 134 -15.51 -1.66 -3.53
CA GLU A 134 -15.82 -1.73 -2.11
C GLU A 134 -14.54 -1.95 -1.30
N GLN A 135 -14.44 -1.31 -0.14
CA GLN A 135 -13.31 -1.51 0.77
C GLN A 135 -13.81 -1.68 2.19
N PHE A 136 -13.09 -2.48 2.97
CA PHE A 136 -13.17 -2.42 4.43
C PHE A 136 -11.76 -2.21 4.98
N ASN A 137 -11.60 -1.19 5.83
CA ASN A 137 -10.29 -0.79 6.35
C ASN A 137 -10.28 -0.83 7.88
N TRP A 138 -9.35 -1.61 8.44
CA TRP A 138 -9.10 -1.66 9.89
C TRP A 138 -7.99 -0.70 10.28
N TYR A 139 -8.34 0.34 11.04
CA TYR A 139 -7.40 1.16 11.80
C TYR A 139 -7.40 0.70 13.26
N ASN A 140 -6.51 1.26 14.09
CA ASN A 140 -6.44 0.96 15.52
C ASN A 140 -7.82 0.89 16.24
N ARG A 141 -8.73 1.82 15.90
CA ARG A 141 -10.07 1.85 16.52
C ARG A 141 -10.95 0.64 16.16
N GLU A 142 -10.78 0.06 14.96
CA GLU A 142 -11.51 -1.14 14.52
C GLU A 142 -11.02 -2.38 15.26
N TRP A 143 -9.72 -2.48 15.52
CA TRP A 143 -9.13 -3.57 16.30
C TRP A 143 -9.56 -3.54 17.77
N GLN A 144 -9.81 -2.36 18.32
CA GLN A 144 -10.19 -2.18 19.73
C GLN A 144 -11.70 -2.32 20.01
N ASN A 145 -12.54 -2.34 18.97
CA ASN A 145 -13.99 -2.34 19.14
C ASN A 145 -14.70 -3.14 18.04
N LEU A 146 -15.28 -4.28 18.43
CA LEU A 146 -16.07 -5.14 17.52
C LEU A 146 -17.30 -4.44 16.93
N ASP A 147 -17.85 -3.40 17.58
CA ASP A 147 -18.91 -2.55 17.04
C ASP A 147 -18.42 -1.64 15.89
N ARG A 148 -17.16 -1.78 15.48
CA ARG A 148 -16.61 -1.17 14.27
C ARG A 148 -16.27 -2.19 13.18
N ILE A 149 -16.60 -3.46 13.41
CA ILE A 149 -16.36 -4.58 12.48
C ILE A 149 -17.72 -5.10 11.96
N PRO A 150 -17.78 -5.63 10.71
CA PRO A 150 -18.94 -6.38 10.25
C PRO A 150 -19.22 -7.56 11.18
N LYS A 151 -20.47 -7.72 11.63
CA LYS A 151 -20.87 -8.76 12.59
C LYS A 151 -20.53 -10.17 12.05
N CYS A 152 -20.60 -10.35 10.74
CA CYS A 152 -20.24 -11.61 10.07
C CYS A 152 -18.75 -12.00 10.25
N LEU A 153 -17.86 -11.04 10.54
CA LEU A 153 -16.43 -11.30 10.77
C LEU A 153 -16.05 -11.53 12.24
N HIS A 154 -16.94 -11.23 13.20
CA HIS A 154 -16.63 -11.38 14.63
C HIS A 154 -16.03 -12.75 15.00
N PRO A 155 -16.54 -13.89 14.48
CA PRO A 155 -15.98 -15.21 14.79
C PRO A 155 -14.56 -15.47 14.26
N PHE A 156 -14.05 -14.64 13.36
CA PHE A 156 -12.78 -14.84 12.66
C PHE A 156 -11.74 -13.76 12.99
N MET A 157 -12.03 -12.86 13.93
CA MET A 157 -11.13 -11.77 14.29
C MET A 157 -9.80 -12.27 14.85
N ASP A 158 -9.78 -13.41 15.54
CA ASP A 158 -8.54 -14.06 15.98
C ASP A 158 -7.59 -14.40 14.82
N GLU A 159 -8.12 -14.95 13.72
CA GLU A 159 -7.34 -15.29 12.53
C GLU A 159 -6.82 -14.04 11.81
N ILE A 160 -7.67 -13.04 11.62
CA ILE A 160 -7.34 -11.79 10.91
C ILE A 160 -6.32 -10.97 11.72
N GLU A 161 -6.53 -10.86 13.04
CA GLU A 161 -5.65 -10.12 13.94
C GLU A 161 -4.29 -10.81 14.08
N ALA A 162 -4.25 -12.14 14.25
CA ALA A 162 -3.00 -12.89 14.30
C ALA A 162 -2.19 -12.74 13.01
N PHE A 163 -2.86 -12.76 11.85
CA PHE A 163 -2.23 -12.55 10.56
C PHE A 163 -1.62 -11.16 10.44
N CYS A 164 -2.38 -10.10 10.75
CA CYS A 164 -1.88 -8.73 10.72
C CYS A 164 -0.73 -8.52 11.72
N ASN A 165 -0.83 -9.09 12.92
CA ASN A 165 0.24 -9.05 13.92
C ASN A 165 1.53 -9.71 13.43
N TYR A 166 1.43 -10.86 12.76
CA TYR A 166 2.60 -11.51 12.17
C TYR A 166 3.25 -10.65 11.09
N LEU A 167 2.45 -10.10 10.17
CA LEU A 167 2.96 -9.24 9.10
C LEU A 167 3.66 -7.99 9.66
N THR A 168 3.09 -7.33 10.67
CA THR A 168 3.67 -6.12 11.27
C THR A 168 4.94 -6.45 12.06
N ASN A 169 4.88 -7.40 12.99
CA ASN A 169 5.95 -7.61 13.98
C ASN A 169 7.08 -8.51 13.47
N SER A 170 6.82 -9.37 12.49
CA SER A 170 7.83 -10.23 11.87
C SER A 170 8.24 -9.68 10.50
N VAL A 171 7.31 -9.60 9.54
CA VAL A 171 7.65 -9.31 8.14
C VAL A 171 8.12 -7.86 7.96
N ASN A 172 7.32 -6.88 8.38
CA ASN A 172 7.65 -5.47 8.24
C ASN A 172 8.86 -5.08 9.09
N ARG A 173 8.99 -5.58 10.33
CA ARG A 173 10.19 -5.31 11.14
C ARG A 173 11.48 -5.77 10.47
N ARG A 174 11.47 -6.95 9.85
CA ARG A 174 12.63 -7.48 9.10
C ARG A 174 12.91 -6.71 7.82
N LEU A 175 11.87 -6.26 7.11
CA LEU A 175 12.03 -5.32 5.99
C LEU A 175 12.66 -4.00 6.44
N LEU A 176 12.18 -3.41 7.54
CA LEU A 176 12.76 -2.20 8.11
C LEU A 176 14.20 -2.43 8.61
N THR A 177 14.55 -3.65 8.99
CA THR A 177 15.94 -4.01 9.29
C THR A 177 16.82 -3.99 8.05
N LEU A 178 16.37 -4.60 6.94
CA LEU A 178 17.07 -4.52 5.66
C LEU A 178 17.25 -3.07 5.21
N PHE A 179 16.20 -2.25 5.31
CA PHE A 179 16.26 -0.85 4.93
C PHE A 179 17.18 -0.03 5.85
N SER A 180 17.21 -0.31 7.16
CA SER A 180 18.17 0.34 8.07
C SER A 180 19.61 -0.01 7.67
N ARG A 181 19.89 -1.27 7.31
CA ARG A 181 21.20 -1.70 6.80
C ARG A 181 21.56 -1.06 5.47
N VAL A 182 20.62 -0.89 4.55
CA VAL A 182 20.87 -0.14 3.31
C VAL A 182 21.31 1.28 3.61
N LEU A 183 20.69 1.93 4.60
CA LEU A 183 21.09 3.27 5.08
C LEU A 183 22.36 3.26 5.94
N GLU A 184 22.99 2.10 6.14
CA GLU A 184 24.16 1.92 7.01
C GLU A 184 23.90 2.35 8.46
N LEU A 185 22.64 2.21 8.90
CA LEU A 185 22.17 2.51 10.24
C LEU A 185 22.09 1.22 11.09
N PRO A 186 21.97 1.33 12.43
CA PRO A 186 21.70 0.18 13.29
C PRO A 186 20.45 -0.59 12.83
N ASP A 187 20.48 -1.93 12.94
CA ASP A 187 19.45 -2.84 12.42
C ASP A 187 18.01 -2.39 12.70
N ASP A 188 17.68 -2.07 13.95
CA ASP A 188 16.32 -1.66 14.33
C ASP A 188 16.08 -0.15 14.24
N TYR A 189 16.93 0.64 13.54
CA TYR A 189 16.81 2.10 13.52
C TYR A 189 15.44 2.57 13.03
N LEU A 190 14.99 2.10 11.85
CA LEU A 190 13.71 2.52 11.28
C LEU A 190 12.52 2.00 12.09
N TRP A 191 12.64 0.81 12.67
CA TRP A 191 11.64 0.29 13.60
C TRP A 191 11.53 1.19 14.83
N ASN A 192 12.65 1.50 15.46
CA ASN A 192 12.70 2.23 16.73
C ASN A 192 12.28 3.71 16.60
N ASN A 193 12.72 4.38 15.53
CA ASN A 193 12.66 5.84 15.42
C ASN A 193 11.59 6.35 14.45
N VAL A 194 11.04 5.48 13.59
CA VAL A 194 10.17 5.93 12.48
C VAL A 194 8.82 5.23 12.50
N GLN A 195 8.79 3.89 12.55
CA GLN A 195 7.57 3.09 12.58
C GLN A 195 6.63 3.49 13.73
N SER A 196 5.33 3.60 13.43
CA SER A 196 4.32 3.74 14.48
C SER A 196 4.07 2.43 15.20
N TYR A 197 3.74 2.53 16.49
CA TYR A 197 3.44 1.39 17.35
C TYR A 197 1.95 1.30 17.67
N GLY A 198 1.56 0.12 18.13
CA GLY A 198 0.16 -0.25 18.40
C GLY A 198 -0.20 -1.48 17.58
N SER A 199 -0.60 -2.55 18.25
CA SER A 199 -1.03 -3.76 17.55
C SER A 199 -2.45 -3.58 17.00
N PRO A 200 -2.78 -4.15 15.83
CA PRO A 200 -1.87 -4.79 14.86
C PRO A 200 -1.22 -3.82 13.86
N THR A 201 -1.76 -2.61 13.66
CA THR A 201 -1.39 -1.76 12.51
C THR A 201 -0.77 -0.41 12.86
N GLY A 202 -0.65 -0.06 14.14
CA GLY A 202 -0.21 1.24 14.61
C GLY A 202 -1.09 2.36 14.05
N GLU A 203 -0.45 3.36 13.42
CA GLU A 203 -1.13 4.39 12.64
C GLU A 203 -1.38 4.01 11.17
N GLY A 204 -0.90 2.84 10.77
CA GLY A 204 -1.25 2.20 9.52
C GLY A 204 -2.64 1.55 9.57
N TYR A 205 -2.96 0.80 8.52
CA TYR A 205 -4.25 0.12 8.40
C TYR A 205 -4.17 -1.12 7.50
N PHE A 206 -5.06 -2.07 7.76
CA PHE A 206 -5.27 -3.22 6.90
C PHE A 206 -6.47 -2.99 6.00
N ARG A 207 -6.40 -3.38 4.73
CA ARG A 207 -7.44 -3.14 3.72
C ARG A 207 -7.82 -4.45 3.06
N HIS A 208 -9.13 -4.72 3.05
CA HIS A 208 -9.76 -5.54 2.03
C HIS A 208 -10.32 -4.60 0.96
N ALA A 209 -10.05 -4.89 -0.32
CA ALA A 209 -10.61 -4.14 -1.43
C ALA A 209 -11.11 -5.10 -2.51
N LEU A 210 -12.40 -5.00 -2.83
CA LEU A 210 -13.06 -5.77 -3.87
C LEU A 210 -13.40 -4.86 -5.05
N PHE A 211 -12.74 -5.11 -6.17
CA PHE A 211 -12.97 -4.43 -7.44
C PHE A 211 -13.87 -5.30 -8.30
N ARG A 212 -15.04 -4.76 -8.64
CA ARG A 212 -16.00 -5.40 -9.55
C ARG A 212 -15.92 -4.80 -10.94
N PRO A 213 -16.35 -5.51 -11.99
CA PRO A 213 -16.58 -4.92 -13.30
C PRO A 213 -17.49 -3.69 -13.20
N VAL A 214 -17.18 -2.66 -14.00
CA VAL A 214 -17.99 -1.44 -14.06
C VAL A 214 -18.69 -1.34 -15.40
N GLN A 215 -19.73 -0.52 -15.46
CA GLN A 215 -20.43 -0.25 -16.72
C GLN A 215 -19.49 0.49 -17.68
N LYS A 216 -19.71 0.27 -18.98
CA LYS A 216 -18.95 0.91 -20.06
C LYS A 216 -18.87 2.44 -19.93
N GLN A 217 -19.95 3.09 -19.49
CA GLN A 217 -19.98 4.53 -19.26
C GLN A 217 -18.95 4.99 -18.21
N THR A 218 -18.80 4.26 -17.10
CA THR A 218 -17.78 4.55 -16.08
C THR A 218 -16.38 4.32 -16.64
N GLU A 219 -16.18 3.22 -17.39
CA GLU A 219 -14.89 2.92 -18.02
C GLU A 219 -14.47 4.03 -18.99
N GLU A 220 -15.39 4.51 -19.83
CA GLU A 220 -15.14 5.60 -20.78
C GLU A 220 -14.86 6.93 -20.06
N ALA A 221 -15.66 7.27 -19.04
CA ALA A 221 -15.49 8.51 -18.28
C ALA A 221 -14.15 8.57 -17.53
N SER A 222 -13.68 7.42 -17.02
CA SER A 222 -12.39 7.28 -16.34
C SER A 222 -11.22 6.97 -17.27
N LYS A 223 -11.48 6.74 -18.57
CA LYS A 223 -10.50 6.25 -19.55
C LYS A 223 -9.79 4.97 -19.09
N GLY A 224 -10.53 4.09 -18.40
CA GLY A 224 -10.03 2.82 -17.87
C GLY A 224 -9.33 2.91 -16.50
N LEU A 225 -9.14 4.12 -15.93
CA LEU A 225 -8.59 4.28 -14.58
C LEU A 225 -9.60 3.80 -13.53
N ARG A 226 -9.16 2.90 -12.65
CA ARG A 226 -9.92 2.50 -11.45
C ARG A 226 -9.49 3.30 -10.23
N MET A 227 -8.21 3.64 -10.13
CA MET A 227 -7.64 4.54 -9.13
C MET A 227 -6.55 5.39 -9.78
N HIS A 228 -6.49 6.68 -9.43
CA HIS A 228 -5.48 7.61 -9.94
C HIS A 228 -4.05 7.18 -9.62
N GLY A 229 -3.09 7.68 -10.41
CA GLY A 229 -1.68 7.65 -10.05
C GLY A 229 -1.45 8.34 -8.70
N HIS A 230 -0.79 7.65 -7.78
CA HIS A 230 -0.42 8.15 -6.45
C HIS A 230 0.85 7.48 -5.94
N THR A 231 1.41 8.03 -4.86
CA THR A 231 2.36 7.36 -3.99
C THR A 231 1.67 7.06 -2.66
N ASP A 232 2.13 6.03 -1.96
CA ASP A 232 1.61 5.75 -0.63
C ASP A 232 2.24 6.70 0.40
N PHE A 233 1.46 7.17 1.37
CA PHE A 233 1.93 8.19 2.33
C PHE A 233 2.86 7.62 3.42
N GLY A 234 2.72 6.33 3.70
CA GLY A 234 3.30 5.65 4.86
C GLY A 234 4.76 5.23 4.67
N LEU A 235 5.12 4.13 5.32
CA LEU A 235 6.46 3.55 5.25
C LEU A 235 6.53 2.49 4.16
N THR A 236 5.91 1.33 4.43
CA THR A 236 5.88 0.20 3.51
C THR A 236 4.45 -0.22 3.30
N THR A 237 4.14 -0.61 2.08
CA THR A 237 2.89 -1.28 1.74
C THR A 237 3.18 -2.73 1.45
N LEU A 238 2.48 -3.63 2.14
CA LEU A 238 2.54 -5.08 1.95
C LEU A 238 1.26 -5.49 1.20
N LEU A 239 1.34 -5.51 -0.12
CA LEU A 239 0.25 -5.91 -1.01
C LEU A 239 0.42 -7.37 -1.39
N PHE A 240 -0.61 -8.21 -1.19
CA PHE A 240 -0.55 -9.58 -1.67
C PHE A 240 -0.68 -9.62 -3.20
N SER A 241 0.21 -10.36 -3.86
CA SER A 241 0.13 -10.55 -5.31
C SER A 241 -1.11 -11.36 -5.67
N VAL A 242 -1.88 -10.88 -6.65
CA VAL A 242 -3.14 -11.51 -7.09
C VAL A 242 -3.18 -11.69 -8.61
N PRO A 243 -3.89 -12.70 -9.15
CA PRO A 243 -3.86 -13.02 -10.58
C PRO A 243 -4.42 -11.94 -11.51
N ILE A 244 -5.35 -11.11 -11.02
CA ILE A 244 -5.96 -10.05 -11.83
C ILE A 244 -5.00 -8.86 -11.97
N SER A 245 -4.54 -8.63 -13.19
CA SER A 245 -3.52 -7.63 -13.51
C SER A 245 -4.15 -6.24 -13.64
N CYS A 246 -4.18 -5.48 -12.55
CA CYS A 246 -4.70 -4.09 -12.56
C CYS A 246 -3.69 -3.06 -12.03
N LEU A 247 -2.78 -3.47 -11.15
CA LEU A 247 -1.78 -2.57 -10.59
C LEU A 247 -0.78 -2.20 -11.68
N GLN A 248 -0.56 -0.89 -11.87
CA GLN A 248 0.48 -0.37 -12.74
C GLN A 248 1.44 0.51 -11.95
N ILE A 249 2.73 0.44 -12.28
CA ILE A 249 3.79 1.29 -11.73
C ILE A 249 4.38 2.19 -12.82
N TRP A 250 4.88 3.36 -12.42
CA TRP A 250 5.51 4.30 -13.33
C TRP A 250 7.01 4.00 -13.49
N GLY A 251 7.41 3.61 -14.69
CA GLY A 251 8.79 3.31 -15.06
C GLY A 251 9.68 4.55 -15.17
N GLN A 252 10.99 4.32 -15.22
CA GLN A 252 11.99 5.39 -15.39
C GLN A 252 11.94 6.04 -16.79
N ASP A 253 11.42 5.32 -17.78
CA ASP A 253 11.12 5.80 -19.13
C ASP A 253 9.79 6.59 -19.19
N GLU A 254 9.20 6.87 -18.03
CA GLU A 254 7.97 7.63 -17.88
C GLU A 254 6.78 6.97 -18.61
N GLN A 255 6.66 5.64 -18.49
CA GLN A 255 5.54 4.82 -18.94
C GLN A 255 4.91 4.02 -17.79
N TRP A 256 3.65 3.60 -17.97
CA TRP A 256 2.95 2.73 -17.02
C TRP A 256 3.15 1.26 -17.37
N TYR A 257 3.61 0.44 -16.42
CA TYR A 257 3.80 -1.01 -16.57
C TYR A 257 2.93 -1.79 -15.59
N TYR A 258 2.31 -2.88 -16.04
CA TYR A 258 1.59 -3.77 -15.12
C TYR A 258 2.54 -4.49 -14.18
N VAL A 259 2.13 -4.67 -12.93
CA VAL A 259 2.86 -5.53 -12.00
C VAL A 259 2.49 -6.99 -12.29
N PRO A 260 3.46 -7.88 -12.57
CA PRO A 260 3.16 -9.26 -12.88
C PRO A 260 2.60 -10.01 -11.66
N TYR A 261 1.83 -11.06 -11.90
CA TYR A 261 1.36 -11.94 -10.84
C TYR A 261 2.47 -12.90 -10.41
N LYS A 262 2.71 -13.00 -9.10
CA LYS A 262 3.67 -13.93 -8.51
C LYS A 262 3.02 -14.64 -7.32
N PRO A 263 2.54 -15.89 -7.49
CA PRO A 263 1.79 -16.61 -6.47
C PRO A 263 2.50 -16.64 -5.11
N GLY A 264 1.78 -16.27 -4.04
CA GLY A 264 2.29 -16.29 -2.67
C GLY A 264 3.23 -15.15 -2.29
N ALA A 265 3.74 -14.38 -3.26
CA ALA A 265 4.62 -13.25 -2.97
C ALA A 265 3.84 -12.02 -2.47
N LEU A 266 4.52 -11.20 -1.67
CA LEU A 266 4.10 -9.83 -1.37
C LEU A 266 4.71 -8.90 -2.42
N VAL A 267 3.92 -8.02 -3.00
CA VAL A 267 4.38 -6.82 -3.69
C VAL A 267 4.64 -5.76 -2.61
N ILE A 268 5.90 -5.41 -2.41
CA ILE A 268 6.31 -4.37 -1.46
C ILE A 268 6.54 -3.08 -2.22
N ASN A 269 6.00 -1.98 -1.73
CA ASN A 269 6.39 -0.65 -2.19
C ASN A 269 6.69 0.30 -1.04
N ILE A 270 7.53 1.28 -1.36
CA ILE A 270 7.98 2.33 -0.45
C ILE A 270 7.02 3.51 -0.53
N GLY A 271 6.68 4.08 0.62
CA GLY A 271 5.88 5.29 0.73
C GLY A 271 6.72 6.55 0.94
N ASP A 272 6.07 7.71 0.80
CA ASP A 272 6.68 9.04 0.88
C ASP A 272 7.50 9.25 2.16
N THR A 273 7.07 8.68 3.29
CA THR A 273 7.81 8.82 4.55
C THR A 273 9.19 8.21 4.45
N LEU A 274 9.28 6.98 3.92
CA LEU A 274 10.57 6.30 3.77
C LEU A 274 11.44 6.97 2.70
N GLU A 275 10.84 7.50 1.63
CA GLU A 275 11.57 8.34 0.67
C GLU A 275 12.21 9.55 1.36
N ILE A 276 11.46 10.29 2.18
CA ILE A 276 11.98 11.46 2.88
C ILE A 276 13.03 11.07 3.93
N VAL A 277 12.77 10.04 4.74
CA VAL A 277 13.69 9.59 5.81
C VAL A 277 14.99 9.03 5.23
N SER A 278 14.94 8.37 4.08
CA SER A 278 16.12 7.88 3.38
C SER A 278 16.87 8.98 2.62
N GLY A 279 16.42 10.24 2.66
CA GLY A 279 17.00 11.34 1.89
C GLY A 279 16.90 11.11 0.38
N GLY A 280 15.83 10.47 -0.09
CA GLY A 280 15.59 10.14 -1.50
C GLY A 280 16.29 8.87 -2.01
N HIS A 281 17.07 8.17 -1.18
CA HIS A 281 17.71 6.92 -1.59
C HIS A 281 16.71 5.78 -1.82
N PHE A 282 15.53 5.85 -1.20
CA PHE A 282 14.42 4.94 -1.47
C PHE A 282 13.36 5.68 -2.27
N LYS A 283 12.93 5.09 -3.38
CA LYS A 283 11.97 5.71 -4.30
C LYS A 283 10.54 5.40 -3.87
N ALA A 284 9.73 6.42 -3.61
CA ALA A 284 8.28 6.25 -3.50
C ALA A 284 7.67 6.20 -4.91
N THR A 285 7.55 5.00 -5.47
CA THR A 285 7.13 4.85 -6.87
C THR A 285 5.65 5.09 -7.04
N ARG A 286 5.36 5.94 -8.03
CA ARG A 286 4.00 6.26 -8.47
C ARG A 286 3.34 5.01 -9.03
N HIS A 287 2.15 4.72 -8.56
CA HIS A 287 1.37 3.56 -8.98
C HIS A 287 -0.10 3.91 -9.10
N ARG A 288 -0.83 3.13 -9.90
CA ARG A 288 -2.26 3.31 -10.14
C ARG A 288 -2.97 1.97 -10.28
N VAL A 289 -4.30 1.99 -10.27
CA VAL A 289 -5.09 0.82 -10.64
C VAL A 289 -5.78 1.12 -11.97
N PHE A 290 -5.45 0.33 -12.98
CA PHE A 290 -6.03 0.42 -14.32
C PHE A 290 -6.99 -0.75 -14.56
N LYS A 291 -7.79 -0.67 -15.63
CA LYS A 291 -8.64 -1.79 -16.04
C LYS A 291 -7.78 -3.02 -16.33
N PRO A 292 -8.27 -4.23 -16.03
CA PRO A 292 -7.53 -5.44 -16.32
C PRO A 292 -7.47 -5.71 -17.84
N PRO A 293 -6.60 -6.64 -18.29
CA PRO A 293 -6.59 -7.14 -19.65
C PRO A 293 -7.96 -7.68 -20.09
N VAL A 294 -8.17 -7.76 -21.40
CA VAL A 294 -9.47 -8.11 -22.01
C VAL A 294 -10.07 -9.42 -21.49
N ASP A 295 -9.22 -10.43 -21.23
CA ASP A 295 -9.64 -11.74 -20.73
C ASP A 295 -10.01 -11.75 -19.24
N GLN A 296 -9.75 -10.64 -18.54
CA GLN A 296 -10.03 -10.46 -17.12
C GLN A 296 -11.07 -9.35 -16.83
N LEU A 297 -11.61 -8.66 -17.85
CA LEU A 297 -12.56 -7.53 -17.69
C LEU A 297 -13.83 -7.86 -16.89
N GLN A 298 -14.27 -9.12 -16.93
CA GLN A 298 -15.47 -9.58 -16.22
C GLN A 298 -15.14 -10.26 -14.87
N SER A 299 -13.86 -10.31 -14.49
CA SER A 299 -13.43 -10.91 -13.22
C SER A 299 -13.48 -9.90 -12.09
N GLU A 300 -13.84 -10.36 -10.89
CA GLU A 300 -13.62 -9.61 -9.67
C GLU A 300 -12.14 -9.69 -9.26
N ARG A 301 -11.60 -8.58 -8.76
CA ARG A 301 -10.27 -8.54 -8.14
C ARG A 301 -10.43 -8.25 -6.65
N LEU A 302 -10.19 -9.27 -5.83
CA LEU A 302 -10.05 -9.11 -4.39
C LEU A 302 -8.58 -8.83 -4.05
N SER A 303 -8.33 -7.83 -3.20
CA SER A 303 -7.00 -7.38 -2.83
C SER A 303 -6.91 -7.22 -1.34
N LEU A 304 -5.85 -7.77 -0.74
CA LEU A 304 -5.50 -7.60 0.66
C LEU A 304 -4.24 -6.75 0.75
N VAL A 305 -4.22 -5.73 1.61
CA VAL A 305 -3.10 -4.80 1.72
C VAL A 305 -2.89 -4.38 3.16
N LEU A 306 -1.67 -4.50 3.68
CA LEU A 306 -1.27 -3.93 4.97
C LEU A 306 -0.40 -2.70 4.72
N PHE A 307 -0.90 -1.52 5.10
CA PHE A 307 -0.18 -0.27 5.03
C PHE A 307 0.48 0.01 6.38
N ASN A 308 1.81 -0.02 6.45
CA ASN A 308 2.56 0.39 7.64
C ASN A 308 2.82 1.89 7.59
N SER A 309 2.67 2.58 8.73
CA SER A 309 2.83 4.04 8.83
C SER A 309 3.85 4.41 9.90
N SER A 310 4.39 5.62 9.81
CA SER A 310 5.26 6.18 10.83
C SER A 310 4.47 6.81 11.97
N VAL A 311 5.17 7.18 13.04
CA VAL A 311 4.58 7.99 14.13
C VAL A 311 3.95 9.25 13.54
N GLY A 312 2.69 9.53 13.88
CA GLY A 312 1.89 10.58 13.24
C GLY A 312 2.47 11.98 13.42
N ASP A 313 3.05 12.26 14.58
CA ASP A 313 3.72 13.53 14.89
C ASP A 313 5.14 13.62 14.33
N LEU A 314 5.64 12.56 13.67
CA LEU A 314 6.95 12.59 13.02
C LEU A 314 6.94 13.66 11.94
N ARG A 315 7.76 14.69 12.13
CA ARG A 315 8.07 15.66 11.09
C ARG A 315 9.16 15.06 10.20
N MET A 316 8.71 14.57 9.04
CA MET A 316 9.54 13.75 8.15
C MET A 316 10.77 14.55 7.68
N ALA A 317 11.95 14.01 7.93
CA ALA A 317 13.24 14.56 7.53
C ALA A 317 14.24 13.42 7.29
N PRO A 318 15.29 13.64 6.48
CA PRO A 318 16.35 12.64 6.30
C PRO A 318 17.00 12.23 7.62
N ALA A 319 17.31 10.94 7.76
CA ALA A 319 18.12 10.40 8.84
C ALA A 319 19.59 10.85 8.70
N LYS A 320 19.92 12.04 9.20
CA LYS A 320 21.23 12.69 9.02
C LYS A 320 22.40 11.91 9.63
N GLU A 321 22.13 11.01 10.55
CA GLU A 321 23.09 10.08 11.14
C GLU A 321 23.50 8.94 10.19
N SER A 322 22.76 8.71 9.09
CA SER A 322 23.07 7.67 8.12
C SER A 322 24.44 7.91 7.47
N PRO A 323 25.40 6.97 7.60
CA PRO A 323 26.68 7.07 6.91
C PRO A 323 26.52 7.10 5.38
N LEU A 324 25.52 6.41 4.83
CA LEU A 324 25.18 6.48 3.41
C LEU A 324 24.79 7.91 3.00
N ILE A 325 23.85 8.54 3.72
CA ILE A 325 23.41 9.91 3.42
C ILE A 325 24.54 10.92 3.62
N GLN A 326 25.37 10.76 4.65
CA GLN A 326 26.53 11.64 4.87
C GLN A 326 27.57 11.54 3.74
N ARG A 327 27.77 10.34 3.20
CA ARG A 327 28.75 10.08 2.14
C ARG A 327 28.25 10.46 0.76
N GLU A 328 27.02 10.10 0.41
CA GLU A 328 26.46 10.27 -0.94
C GLU A 328 25.59 11.52 -1.08
N GLY A 329 25.23 12.16 0.03
CA GLY A 329 24.23 13.22 0.03
C GLY A 329 22.81 12.67 -0.14
N CYS A 330 21.85 13.58 -0.29
CA CYS A 330 20.47 13.23 -0.60
C CYS A 330 20.24 13.22 -2.13
N VAL A 331 19.26 12.43 -2.57
CA VAL A 331 18.86 12.29 -3.97
C VAL A 331 17.58 13.09 -4.22
N GLU A 332 17.59 13.96 -5.23
CA GLU A 332 16.48 14.90 -5.54
C GLU A 332 15.88 14.67 -6.94
N ASP A 333 15.97 13.45 -7.46
CA ASP A 333 15.57 13.10 -8.82
C ASP A 333 14.06 12.91 -8.98
N GLN A 334 13.34 12.52 -7.92
CA GLN A 334 11.90 12.29 -7.96
C GLN A 334 11.22 12.40 -6.60
N GLY A 335 9.89 12.28 -6.61
CA GLY A 335 9.07 12.24 -5.41
C GLY A 335 8.83 13.60 -4.77
N VAL A 336 8.46 13.59 -3.49
CA VAL A 336 8.08 14.80 -2.74
C VAL A 336 9.24 15.35 -1.92
N TYR A 337 10.33 14.59 -1.79
CA TYR A 337 11.49 14.99 -0.99
C TYR A 337 12.09 16.35 -1.42
N SER A 338 12.24 16.61 -2.72
CA SER A 338 12.80 17.88 -3.23
C SER A 338 11.99 19.10 -2.76
N GLU A 339 10.67 18.96 -2.69
CA GLU A 339 9.77 20.00 -2.22
C GLU A 339 9.83 20.16 -0.69
N PHE A 340 9.95 19.07 0.06
CA PHE A 340 10.21 19.10 1.51
C PHE A 340 11.53 19.81 1.83
N LYS A 341 12.59 19.51 1.07
CA LYS A 341 13.90 20.16 1.20
C LYS A 341 13.80 21.65 0.88
N ARG A 342 13.20 22.03 -0.25
CA ARG A 342 12.98 23.44 -0.64
C ARG A 342 12.30 24.21 0.49
N ARG A 343 11.19 23.68 1.00
CA ARG A 343 10.40 24.31 2.05
C ARG A 343 11.19 24.47 3.36
N THR A 344 11.93 23.44 3.76
CA THR A 344 12.79 23.51 4.96
C THR A 344 13.90 24.55 4.80
N SER A 345 14.48 24.69 3.59
CA SER A 345 15.51 25.70 3.30
C SER A 345 15.00 27.14 3.39
N GLU A 346 13.68 27.33 3.21
CA GLU A 346 13.00 28.62 3.40
C GLU A 346 12.64 28.89 4.87
N GLY A 347 13.07 28.05 5.81
CA GLY A 347 12.73 28.15 7.23
C GLY A 347 11.27 27.80 7.55
N LYS A 348 10.54 27.16 6.64
CA LYS A 348 9.14 26.77 6.82
C LYS A 348 9.04 25.33 7.34
N LEU A 349 8.05 25.07 8.18
CA LEU A 349 7.74 23.72 8.65
C LEU A 349 7.14 22.87 7.53
N VAL A 350 7.68 21.66 7.35
CA VAL A 350 7.07 20.58 6.56
C VAL A 350 5.96 19.90 7.37
N PRO A 351 4.93 19.29 6.73
CA PRO A 351 3.87 18.59 7.46
C PRO A 351 4.41 17.41 8.29
N THR A 352 3.73 17.08 9.38
CA THR A 352 3.93 15.78 10.04
C THR A 352 3.37 14.65 9.18
N ASN A 353 3.70 13.39 9.48
CA ASN A 353 3.13 12.26 8.74
C ASN A 353 1.58 12.22 8.82
N ALA A 354 0.99 12.45 9.99
CA ALA A 354 -0.46 12.50 10.15
C ALA A 354 -1.07 13.60 9.29
N GLN A 355 -0.52 14.81 9.35
CA GLN A 355 -0.97 15.94 8.52
C GLN A 355 -0.87 15.63 7.02
N TRP A 356 0.24 15.03 6.58
CA TRP A 356 0.49 14.65 5.19
C TRP A 356 -0.51 13.61 4.67
N ARG A 357 -0.78 12.59 5.48
CA ARG A 357 -1.73 11.51 5.18
C ARG A 357 -3.17 12.04 5.16
N GLU A 358 -3.57 12.75 6.21
CA GLU A 358 -4.97 13.15 6.43
C GLU A 358 -5.44 14.16 5.39
N ILE A 359 -4.62 15.16 5.03
CA ILE A 359 -4.98 16.15 4.00
C ILE A 359 -5.19 15.49 2.63
N GLN A 360 -4.36 14.51 2.28
CA GLN A 360 -4.46 13.81 0.99
C GLN A 360 -5.69 12.90 0.93
N ILE A 361 -6.04 12.26 2.04
CA ILE A 361 -7.26 11.45 2.14
C ILE A 361 -8.52 12.34 2.06
N ALA A 362 -8.57 13.42 2.84
CA ALA A 362 -9.72 14.33 2.86
C ALA A 362 -9.99 14.98 1.50
N THR A 363 -8.94 15.24 0.72
CA THR A 363 -9.01 15.92 -0.58
C THR A 363 -8.90 14.98 -1.78
N ALA A 364 -8.93 13.67 -1.57
CA ALA A 364 -8.93 12.68 -2.64
C ALA A 364 -10.09 12.92 -3.62
N THR A 365 -9.87 12.61 -4.90
CA THR A 365 -10.90 12.72 -5.95
C THR A 365 -10.97 11.45 -6.77
N ASP A 366 -12.09 11.26 -7.45
CA ASP A 366 -12.34 10.10 -8.29
C ASP A 366 -11.78 10.28 -9.71
N PRO A 367 -11.43 9.18 -10.41
CA PRO A 367 -11.11 9.21 -11.85
C PRO A 367 -12.22 9.78 -12.73
N THR A 368 -13.47 9.68 -12.29
CA THR A 368 -14.65 10.22 -12.99
C THR A 368 -15.00 11.65 -12.60
N ASP A 369 -14.21 12.31 -11.74
CA ASP A 369 -14.45 13.69 -11.31
C ASP A 369 -14.26 14.67 -12.47
N THR A 370 -15.36 15.15 -13.04
CA THR A 370 -15.33 16.03 -14.20
C THR A 370 -14.93 17.47 -13.88
N VAL A 371 -14.85 17.88 -12.61
CA VAL A 371 -14.50 19.24 -12.20
C VAL A 371 -13.00 19.34 -11.98
N HIS A 372 -12.48 18.45 -11.12
CA HIS A 372 -11.09 18.49 -10.70
C HIS A 372 -10.15 17.86 -11.74
N ASN A 373 -10.61 16.91 -12.56
CA ASN A 373 -9.81 16.30 -13.62
C ASN A 373 -9.84 17.14 -14.91
N ARG A 374 -9.61 18.45 -14.78
CA ARG A 374 -9.49 19.40 -15.90
C ARG A 374 -8.14 20.10 -15.89
N VAL A 375 -7.61 20.34 -17.08
CA VAL A 375 -6.43 21.20 -17.27
C VAL A 375 -6.73 22.60 -16.75
N GLY A 376 -5.87 23.12 -15.89
CA GLY A 376 -6.03 24.43 -15.24
C GLY A 376 -6.74 24.38 -13.88
N VAL A 377 -7.24 23.22 -13.45
CA VAL A 377 -7.76 23.00 -12.08
C VAL A 377 -6.76 22.17 -11.28
N HIS A 378 -6.80 20.83 -11.38
CA HIS A 378 -5.81 19.94 -10.78
C HIS A 378 -5.01 19.12 -11.81
N GLN A 379 -5.20 19.38 -13.11
CA GLN A 379 -4.33 18.85 -14.15
C GLN A 379 -3.55 19.98 -14.83
N VAL A 380 -2.32 19.68 -15.22
CA VAL A 380 -1.39 20.60 -15.90
C VAL A 380 -0.62 19.84 -16.98
N ILE A 381 -0.10 20.56 -17.97
CA ILE A 381 0.82 20.00 -18.96
C ILE A 381 2.25 20.36 -18.55
N ILE A 382 3.08 19.36 -18.27
CA ILE A 382 4.51 19.53 -17.95
C ILE A 382 5.29 18.69 -18.95
N ASN A 383 6.20 19.33 -19.70
CA ASN A 383 7.02 18.67 -20.74
C ASN A 383 6.18 17.84 -21.75
N GLY A 384 5.00 18.36 -22.13
CA GLY A 384 4.08 17.69 -23.06
C GLY A 384 3.28 16.53 -22.46
N LYS A 385 3.42 16.25 -21.16
CA LYS A 385 2.68 15.18 -20.45
C LYS A 385 1.60 15.77 -19.56
N LEU A 386 0.46 15.09 -19.53
CA LEU A 386 -0.64 15.43 -18.63
C LEU A 386 -0.30 14.93 -17.22
N MET A 387 -0.26 15.85 -16.27
CA MET A 387 0.06 15.57 -14.87
C MET A 387 -1.07 16.06 -13.98
N HIS A 388 -1.41 15.30 -12.95
CA HIS A 388 -2.06 15.84 -11.77
C HIS A 388 -1.09 16.71 -10.97
N GLN A 389 -1.53 17.90 -10.58
CA GLN A 389 -0.79 18.79 -9.69
C GLN A 389 -1.69 19.23 -8.53
N ARG A 390 -1.24 18.97 -7.30
CA ARG A 390 -1.90 19.40 -6.06
C ARG A 390 -0.89 20.08 -5.16
N GLU A 391 -1.39 20.85 -4.21
CA GLU A 391 -0.57 21.45 -3.17
C GLU A 391 -1.17 21.11 -1.80
N TYR A 392 -0.39 20.40 -0.99
CA TYR A 392 -0.80 19.96 0.33
C TYR A 392 0.05 20.68 1.36
N MET A 393 -0.61 21.55 2.13
CA MET A 393 0.07 22.36 3.14
C MET A 393 1.27 23.13 2.58
N GLY A 394 1.27 23.51 1.29
CA GLY A 394 2.36 24.18 0.59
C GLY A 394 3.53 23.29 0.15
N VAL A 395 3.29 21.98 0.04
CA VAL A 395 4.14 21.03 -0.68
C VAL A 395 3.42 20.67 -1.97
N LYS A 396 4.02 21.01 -3.11
CA LYS A 396 3.51 20.62 -4.42
C LYS A 396 3.74 19.14 -4.71
N VAL A 397 2.69 18.43 -5.10
CA VAL A 397 2.72 17.03 -5.55
C VAL A 397 2.35 16.98 -7.02
N VAL A 398 3.21 16.35 -7.82
CA VAL A 398 3.02 16.20 -9.27
C VAL A 398 3.07 14.72 -9.63
N LEU A 399 2.01 14.23 -10.25
CA LEU A 399 1.80 12.81 -10.57
C LEU A 399 1.30 12.66 -12.01
N PRO A 400 1.75 11.66 -12.77
CA PRO A 400 1.24 11.39 -14.11
C PRO A 400 -0.22 10.93 -14.06
N VAL A 401 -1.02 11.34 -15.06
CA VAL A 401 -2.41 10.89 -15.24
C VAL A 401 -2.46 9.48 -15.84
#